data_AF-A0A7X6Y1W2-F1
#
_entry.id   AF-A0A7X6Y1W2-F1
#
_cell.length_a   1.000
_cell.length_b   1.000
_cell.length_c   1.000
_cell.angle_alpha   90.00
_cell.angle_beta   90.00
_cell.angle_gamma   90.00
#
_symmetry.space_group_name_H-M   'P 1'
#
loop_
_entity.id
_entity.type
_entity.pdbx_description
1 polymer ?
#
loop_
_entity_poly.entity_id
_entity_poly.type
_entity_poly.pdbx_seq_one_letter_code
_entity_poly.pdbx_strand_id
1 'polypeptide(L)'
;KSVILILFILNLGGILNSGFDQIINLYNPMVYSVGDVIDTYVYRIGLVEMEYSFSTAVGLFKNLVGFILVITSNFIVRKLSGGEQGVW
;
A
#
# COMPACT_ATOMS: atom_id res chain seq x y z
N LYS A 1 1.65 5.01 -24.98
CA LYS A 1 1.23 5.89 -23.86
C LYS A 1 0.19 5.20 -22.97
N SER A 2 -0.79 4.48 -23.53
CA SER A 2 -1.86 3.79 -22.79
C SER A 2 -1.40 2.69 -21.83
N VAL A 3 -0.41 1.88 -22.21
CA VAL A 3 0.10 0.79 -21.37
C VAL A 3 0.73 1.31 -20.08
N ILE A 4 1.38 2.48 -20.12
CA ILE A 4 2.01 3.09 -18.94
C ILE A 4 0.95 3.50 -17.91
N LEU A 5 -0.23 3.96 -18.36
CA LEU A 5 -1.33 4.35 -17.47
C LEU A 5 -1.97 3.13 -16.80
N ILE A 6 -2.15 2.03 -17.54
CA ILE A 6 -2.69 0.79 -16.98
C ILE A 6 -1.69 0.18 -15.97
N LEU A 7 -0.41 0.13 -16.33
CA LEU A 7 0.65 -0.33 -15.42
C LEU A 7 0.77 0.57 -14.18
N PHE A 8 0.54 1.87 -14.32
CA PHE A 8 0.53 2.82 -13.21
C PHE A 8 -0.61 2.53 -12.22
N ILE A 9 -1.83 2.29 -12.71
CA ILE A 9 -2.98 1.93 -11.85
C ILE A 9 -2.73 0.59 -11.14
N LEU A 10 -2.19 -0.41 -11.85
CA LEU A 10 -1.88 -1.72 -11.27
C LEU A 10 -0.76 -1.65 -10.21
N ASN A 11 0.29 -0.86 -10.45
CA ASN A 11 1.38 -0.69 -9.49
C ASN A 11 0.97 0.15 -8.27
N LEU A 12 0.03 1.09 -8.43
CA LEU A 12 -0.47 1.92 -7.34
C LEU A 12 -1.05 1.11 -6.18
N GLY A 13 -1.74 0.01 -6.47
CA GLY A 13 -2.27 -0.91 -5.46
C GLY A 13 -1.19 -1.60 -4.63
N GLY A 14 0.01 -1.76 -5.20
CA GLY A 14 1.17 -2.38 -4.54
C GLY A 14 2.01 -1.44 -3.67
N ILE A 15 1.91 -0.11 -3.87
CA ILE A 15 2.73 0.89 -3.14
C ILE A 15 2.52 0.79 -1.62
N LEU A 16 1.31 0.51 -1.18
CA LEU A 16 0.99 0.43 0.24
C LEU A 16 1.68 -0.77 0.92
N ASN A 17 1.97 -1.85 0.18
CA ASN A 17 2.68 -3.04 0.69
C ASN A 17 4.18 -3.01 0.36
N SER A 18 4.71 -1.87 -0.12
CA SER A 18 6.07 -1.83 -0.65
C SER A 18 7.10 -1.87 0.47
N GLY A 19 8.02 -2.84 0.38
CA GLY A 19 9.22 -2.88 1.20
C GLY A 19 9.13 -3.68 2.50
N PHE A 20 7.97 -4.27 2.85
CA PHE A 20 7.84 -5.07 4.08
C PHE A 20 8.92 -6.17 4.20
N ASP A 21 9.05 -7.01 3.16
CA ASP A 21 10.01 -8.13 3.17
C ASP A 21 11.47 -7.67 3.27
N GLN A 22 11.79 -6.53 2.66
CA GLN A 22 13.14 -5.97 2.75
C GLN A 22 13.39 -5.37 4.13
N ILE A 23 12.43 -4.60 4.64
CA ILE A 23 12.55 -3.89 5.90
C ILE A 23 12.65 -4.87 7.05
N ILE A 24 11.82 -5.92 7.09
CA ILE A 24 11.84 -6.92 8.16
C ILE A 24 13.16 -7.71 8.20
N ASN A 25 13.75 -8.00 7.04
CA ASN A 25 15.03 -8.72 6.96
C ASN A 25 16.22 -7.87 7.39
N LEU A 26 16.20 -6.57 7.09
CA LEU A 26 17.25 -5.63 7.53
C LEU A 26 16.95 -5.02 8.92
N TYR A 27 15.86 -5.44 9.55
CA TYR A 27 15.38 -4.85 10.78
C TYR A 27 16.32 -5.17 11.96
N ASN A 28 16.93 -4.15 12.54
CA ASN A 28 17.78 -4.29 13.72
C ASN A 28 17.57 -3.13 14.71
N PRO A 29 18.04 -3.25 15.97
CA PRO A 29 17.86 -2.21 16.99
C PRO A 29 18.46 -0.84 16.64
N MET A 30 19.49 -0.77 15.79
CA MET A 30 20.10 0.50 15.37
C MET A 30 19.30 1.21 14.27
N VAL A 31 18.56 0.47 13.43
CA VAL A 31 17.73 1.05 12.35
C VAL A 31 16.26 1.14 12.72
N TYR A 32 15.90 0.73 13.93
CA TYR A 32 14.52 0.67 14.42
C TYR A 32 13.80 2.03 14.35
N SER A 33 14.52 3.12 14.61
CA SER A 33 13.95 4.48 14.63
C SER A 33 13.66 5.05 13.23
N VAL A 34 14.29 4.51 12.18
CA VAL A 34 14.22 5.04 10.81
C VAL A 34 13.60 4.05 9.82
N GLY A 35 13.67 2.75 10.13
CA GLY A 35 13.20 1.67 9.28
C GLY A 35 11.81 1.15 9.64
N ASP A 36 11.15 1.67 10.67
CA ASP A 36 9.81 1.19 11.02
C ASP A 36 8.74 1.74 10.06
N VAL A 37 8.04 0.84 9.40
CA VAL A 37 6.89 1.14 8.54
C VAL A 37 5.62 0.56 9.15
N ILE A 38 4.47 1.04 8.66
CA ILE A 38 3.14 0.60 9.12
C ILE A 38 3.05 -0.94 9.15
N ASP A 39 3.61 -1.62 8.15
CA ASP A 39 3.56 -3.08 8.06
C ASP A 39 4.44 -3.80 9.10
N THR A 40 5.65 -3.31 9.42
CA THR A 40 6.49 -3.90 10.48
C THR A 40 5.94 -3.61 11.87
N TYR A 41 5.34 -2.44 12.06
CA TYR A 41 4.67 -2.08 13.32
C TYR A 41 3.44 -2.95 13.57
N VAL A 42 2.58 -3.11 12.56
CA VAL A 42 1.40 -3.99 12.62
C VAL A 42 1.81 -5.45 12.80
N TYR A 43 2.86 -5.90 12.12
CA TYR A 43 3.40 -7.24 12.31
C TYR A 43 3.82 -7.49 13.76
N ARG A 44 4.49 -6.51 14.38
CA ARG A 44 4.91 -6.59 15.78
C ARG A 44 3.72 -6.67 16.73
N ILE A 45 2.80 -5.71 16.68
CA ILE A 45 1.67 -5.67 17.62
C ILE A 45 0.67 -6.81 17.35
N GLY A 46 0.45 -7.16 16.09
CA GLY A 46 -0.47 -8.21 15.69
C GLY A 46 0.01 -9.63 16.03
N LEU A 47 1.27 -9.95 15.73
CA LEU A 47 1.79 -11.31 15.87
C LEU A 47 2.66 -11.51 17.12
N VAL A 48 3.40 -10.50 17.56
CA VAL A 48 4.27 -10.62 18.75
C VAL A 48 3.47 -10.34 20.03
N GLU A 49 2.59 -9.34 20.02
CA GLU A 49 1.75 -8.99 21.18
C GLU A 49 0.37 -9.68 21.15
N MET A 50 0.10 -10.48 20.11
CA MET A 50 -1.17 -11.21 19.88
C MET A 50 -2.42 -10.31 19.76
N GLU A 51 -2.26 -9.02 19.45
CA GLU A 51 -3.39 -8.11 19.23
C GLU A 51 -3.93 -8.19 17.80
N TYR A 52 -4.55 -9.33 17.47
CA TYR A 52 -5.11 -9.59 16.13
C TYR A 52 -6.19 -8.56 15.71
N SER A 53 -6.94 -8.03 16.67
CA SER A 53 -7.98 -7.02 16.41
C SER A 53 -7.38 -5.72 15.86
N PHE A 54 -6.30 -5.23 16.49
CA PHE A 54 -5.60 -4.02 16.07
C PHE A 54 -4.96 -4.23 14.69
N SER A 55 -4.27 -5.35 14.49
CA SER A 55 -3.65 -5.68 13.20
C SER A 55 -4.67 -5.76 12.06
N THR A 56 -5.84 -6.33 12.32
CA THR A 56 -6.91 -6.42 11.32
C THR A 56 -7.51 -5.04 11.02
N ALA A 57 -7.69 -4.19 12.02
CA ALA A 57 -8.20 -2.83 11.84
C ALA A 57 -7.26 -1.98 10.99
N VAL A 58 -5.95 -2.07 11.21
CA VAL A 58 -4.96 -1.35 10.40
C VAL A 58 -4.90 -1.90 8.97
N GLY A 59 -5.00 -3.23 8.80
CA GLY A 59 -5.12 -3.84 7.47
C GLY A 59 -6.36 -3.37 6.69
N LEU A 60 -7.51 -3.25 7.37
CA LEU A 60 -8.74 -2.70 6.77
C LEU A 60 -8.57 -1.23 6.39
N PHE A 61 -7.98 -0.42 7.26
CA PHE A 61 -7.67 0.98 6.98
C PHE A 61 -6.76 1.13 5.76
N LYS A 62 -5.71 0.32 5.68
CA LYS A 62 -4.78 0.27 4.54
C LYS A 62 -5.50 -0.04 3.23
N ASN A 63 -6.40 -1.03 3.23
CA ASN A 63 -7.22 -1.36 2.05
C ASN A 63 -8.16 -0.22 1.66
N LEU A 64 -8.75 0.49 2.63
CA LEU A 64 -9.59 1.66 2.35
C LEU A 64 -8.79 2.79 1.70
N VAL A 65 -7.60 3.10 2.23
CA VAL A 65 -6.70 4.10 1.64
C VAL A 65 -6.28 3.69 0.23
N GLY A 66 -5.94 2.42 0.01
CA GLY A 66 -5.60 1.89 -1.32
C GLY A 66 -6.75 1.98 -2.31
N PHE A 67 -7.98 1.68 -1.86
CA PHE A 67 -9.18 1.79 -2.68
C PHE A 67 -9.44 3.24 -3.12
N ILE A 68 -9.31 4.21 -2.21
CA ILE A 68 -9.42 5.63 -2.53
C ILE A 68 -8.33 6.06 -3.52
N LEU A 69 -7.08 5.60 -3.33
CA LEU A 69 -5.96 5.87 -4.23
C LEU A 69 -6.21 5.34 -5.64
N VAL A 70 -6.72 4.12 -5.77
CA VAL A 70 -7.04 3.52 -7.07
C VAL A 70 -8.20 4.25 -7.75
N ILE A 71 -9.26 4.60 -7.02
CA ILE A 71 -10.40 5.35 -7.59
C ILE A 71 -9.97 6.72 -8.07
N THR A 72 -9.24 7.47 -7.24
CA THR A 72 -8.77 8.82 -7.59
C THR A 72 -7.80 8.79 -8.76
N SER A 73 -6.87 7.82 -8.78
CA SER A 73 -5.94 7.63 -9.88
C SER A 73 -6.68 7.25 -11.17
N ASN A 74 -7.65 6.32 -11.10
CA ASN A 74 -8.50 5.97 -12.24
C ASN A 74 -9.30 7.19 -12.74
N PHE A 75 -9.84 8.02 -11.85
CA PHE A 75 -10.56 9.24 -12.22
C PHE A 75 -9.65 10.26 -12.93
N ILE A 76 -8.44 10.48 -12.42
CA ILE A 76 -7.45 11.37 -13.01
C ILE A 76 -7.02 10.87 -14.40
N VAL A 77 -6.74 9.57 -14.54
CA VAL A 77 -6.39 8.94 -15.81
C VAL A 77 -7.54 9.09 -16.82
N ARG A 78 -8.79 8.86 -16.41
CA ARG A 78 -9.95 9.00 -17.30
C ARG A 78 -10.14 10.43 -17.78
N LYS A 79 -9.89 11.42 -16.92
CA LYS A 79 -9.96 12.86 -17.25
C LYS A 79 -8.83 13.31 -18.17
N LEU A 80 -7.62 12.77 -18.00
CA LEU A 80 -6.45 13.12 -18.83
C LEU A 80 -6.41 12.39 -20.17
N SER A 81 -6.94 11.16 -20.25
CA SER A 81 -6.96 10.33 -21.47
C SER A 81 -8.24 10.46 -22.30
N GLY A 82 -9.13 11.42 -22.01
CA GLY A 82 -10.31 11.68 -22.85
C GLY A 82 -11.39 10.59 -22.86
N GLY A 83 -11.35 9.63 -21.92
CA GLY A 83 -12.37 8.58 -21.76
C GLY A 83 -12.06 7.21 -22.37
N GLU A 84 -10.98 7.04 -23.14
CA GLU A 84 -10.74 5.77 -23.87
C GLU A 84 -9.91 4.70 -23.13
N GLN A 85 -9.42 4.98 -21.92
CA GLN A 85 -8.43 4.13 -21.24
C GLN A 85 -8.66 3.97 -19.74
N GLY A 86 -9.92 4.07 -19.29
CA GLY A 86 -10.30 3.55 -17.98
C GLY A 86 -10.21 2.03 -17.99
N VAL A 87 -9.77 1.43 -16.88
CA VAL A 87 -9.82 -0.05 -16.72
C VAL A 87 -11.28 -0.54 -16.58
N TRP A 88 -12.23 0.41 -16.50
CA TRP A 88 -13.69 0.24 -16.46
C TRP A 88 -14.38 1.41 -17.17
#